data_AF-A0A6P0HIW6-F1
#
_entry.id   AF-A0A6P0HIW6-F1
#
_cell.length_a   1.000
_cell.length_b   1.000
_cell.length_c   1.000
_cell.angle_alpha   90.00
_cell.angle_beta   90.00
_cell.angle_gamma   90.00
#
_symmetry.space_group_name_H-M   'P 1'
#
loop_
_entity.id
_entity.type
_entity.pdbx_description
1 polymer ?
#
loop_
_entity_poly.entity_id
_entity_poly.type
_entity_poly.pdbx_seq_one_letter_code
_entity_poly.pdbx_strand_id
1 'polypeptide(L)' 'MARLVGQPTWDGRIGIGSFLQVESGPPAARGPGDRRDYGDYHLWFYGCSWEIRDGDRLVAASTARS' A
#
# COMPACT_ATOMS: atom_id res chain seq x y z
N MET A 1 5.75 -13.71 17.06
CA MET A 1 4.43 -13.48 16.43
C MET A 1 4.48 -12.13 15.74
N ALA A 2 4.31 -12.12 14.44
CA ALA A 2 4.31 -10.88 13.67
C ALA A 2 2.90 -10.25 13.76
N ARG A 3 2.79 -8.95 14.09
CA ARG A 3 1.51 -8.21 14.19
C ARG A 3 1.50 -7.02 13.21
N LEU A 4 0.45 -6.94 12.38
CA LEU A 4 0.21 -5.82 11.45
C LEU A 4 -0.25 -4.54 12.19
N VAL A 5 -1.00 -4.69 13.28
CA VAL A 5 -1.54 -3.55 14.05
C VAL A 5 -0.40 -2.70 14.62
N GLY A 6 -0.40 -1.41 14.28
CA GLY A 6 0.59 -0.42 14.73
C GLY A 6 1.86 -0.33 13.88
N GLN A 7 1.96 -1.10 12.79
CA GLN A 7 3.08 -0.97 11.86
C GLN A 7 2.87 0.22 10.92
N PRO A 8 3.89 1.06 10.67
CA PRO A 8 3.80 2.11 9.69
C PRO A 8 3.71 1.52 8.28
N THR A 9 2.86 2.14 7.46
CA THR A 9 2.76 1.87 6.02
C THR A 9 3.73 2.77 5.27
N TRP A 10 4.48 2.22 4.31
CA TRP A 10 5.60 2.96 3.70
C TRP A 10 5.70 2.90 2.16
N ASP A 11 5.01 1.99 1.48
CA ASP A 11 4.87 2.01 0.02
C ASP A 11 3.40 1.78 -0.36
N GLY A 12 2.97 2.45 -1.42
CA GLY A 12 1.60 2.44 -1.91
C GLY A 12 1.57 2.39 -3.42
N ARG A 13 0.88 1.41 -4.01
CA ARG A 13 0.76 1.26 -5.48
C ARG A 13 -0.69 1.34 -5.92
N ILE A 14 -0.95 2.23 -6.86
CA ILE A 14 -2.25 2.36 -7.53
C ILE A 14 -2.23 1.49 -8.77
N GLY A 15 -3.18 0.57 -8.89
CA GLY A 15 -3.36 -0.26 -10.09
C GLY A 15 -4.56 0.15 -10.92
N ILE A 16 -4.60 -0.37 -12.14
CA ILE A 16 -5.75 -0.23 -13.05
C ILE A 16 -6.95 -0.99 -12.46
N GLY A 17 -8.10 -0.34 -12.37
CA GLY A 17 -9.35 -0.95 -11.89
C GLY A 17 -9.68 -0.71 -10.40
N SER A 18 -9.37 0.47 -9.87
CA SER A 18 -9.65 0.85 -8.46
C SER A 18 -8.91 0.00 -7.43
N PHE A 19 -7.67 -0.35 -7.73
CA PHE A 19 -6.81 -1.14 -6.85
C PHE A 19 -5.84 -0.25 -6.07
N LEU A 20 -5.75 -0.46 -4.76
CA LEU A 20 -4.70 0.12 -3.90
C LEU A 20 -3.99 -1.00 -3.13
N GLN A 21 -2.68 -1.05 -3.28
CA GLN A 21 -1.79 -1.89 -2.47
C GLN A 21 -1.05 -1.01 -1.47
N VAL A 22 -0.90 -1.49 -0.25
CA VAL A 22 -0.03 -0.87 0.75
C VAL A 22 0.88 -1.89 1.45
N GLU A 23 2.12 -1.49 1.68
CA GLU A 23 3.19 -2.29 2.28
C GLU A 23 3.41 -1.88 3.75
N SER A 24 3.64 -2.85 4.64
CA SER A 24 3.90 -2.58 6.07
C SER A 24 4.87 -3.58 6.69
N GLY A 25 5.49 -3.17 7.80
CA GLY A 25 6.53 -3.95 8.46
C GLY A 25 7.90 -3.81 7.78
N PRO A 26 8.95 -4.45 8.33
CA PRO A 26 10.28 -4.44 7.74
C PRO A 26 10.26 -4.92 6.28
N PRO A 27 11.08 -4.33 5.39
CA PRO A 27 11.28 -4.89 4.06
C PRO A 27 11.82 -6.31 4.18
N ALA A 28 11.16 -7.26 3.52
CA ALA A 28 11.62 -8.64 3.48
C ALA A 28 12.93 -8.70 2.68
N ALA A 29 14.03 -9.10 3.33
CA ALA A 29 15.30 -9.31 2.65
C ALA A 29 15.14 -10.42 1.60
N ARG A 30 15.30 -10.07 0.32
CA ARG A 30 15.28 -11.03 -0.78
C ARG A 30 16.62 -11.09 -1.49
N GLY A 31 16.87 -12.25 -2.09
CA GLY A 31 18.13 -12.59 -2.74
C GLY A 31 18.55 -11.61 -3.84
N PRO A 32 19.82 -11.67 -4.27
CA PRO A 32 20.36 -10.71 -5.23
C PRO A 32 19.56 -10.69 -6.54
N GLY A 33 18.98 -9.53 -6.87
CA GLY A 33 18.26 -9.27 -8.12
C GLY A 33 16.76 -8.97 -8.01
N ASP A 34 16.13 -9.15 -6.85
CA ASP A 34 14.73 -8.75 -6.65
C ASP A 34 14.66 -7.23 -6.41
N ARG A 35 14.07 -6.48 -7.37
CA ARG A 35 13.93 -5.02 -7.31
C ARG A 35 12.65 -4.55 -6.62
N ARG A 36 11.84 -5.46 -6.09
CA ARG A 36 10.56 -5.12 -5.47
C ARG A 36 10.70 -5.14 -3.97
N ASP A 37 10.71 -3.94 -3.39
CA ASP A 37 10.58 -3.76 -1.96
C ASP A 37 9.16 -4.15 -1.56
N TYR A 38 9.06 -5.14 -0.68
CA TYR A 38 7.85 -5.74 -0.15
C TYR A 38 8.03 -5.81 1.37
N GLY A 39 7.03 -5.37 2.13
CA GLY A 39 7.03 -5.51 3.58
C GLY A 39 6.71 -6.95 4.01
N ASP A 40 6.83 -7.22 5.31
CA ASP A 40 6.30 -8.45 5.92
C ASP A 40 4.78 -8.61 5.73
N TYR A 41 4.07 -7.52 5.41
CA TYR A 41 2.63 -7.53 5.13
C TYR A 41 2.26 -6.73 3.89
N HIS A 42 1.30 -7.28 3.15
CA HIS A 42 0.67 -6.66 1.98
C HIS A 42 -0.84 -6.55 2.21
N LEU A 43 -1.39 -5.34 2.11
CA LEU A 43 -2.83 -5.13 2.17
C LEU A 43 -3.36 -4.62 0.84
N TRP A 44 -4.47 -5.22 0.41
CA TRP A 44 -5.10 -4.99 -0.89
C TRP A 44 -6.51 -4.45 -0.66
N PHE A 45 -6.81 -3.29 -1.24
CA PHE A 45 -8.18 -2.77 -1.35
C PHE A 45 -8.67 -3.04 -2.76
N TYR A 46 -9.76 -3.81 -2.88
CA TYR A 46 -10.29 -4.27 -4.14
C TYR A 46 -11.82 -4.25 -4.16
N GLY A 47 -12.39 -3.87 -5.31
CA GLY A 47 -13.84 -3.87 -5.52
C GLY A 47 -14.60 -2.83 -4.69
N CYS A 48 -13.90 -1.85 -4.11
CA CYS A 48 -14.49 -0.79 -3.30
C CYS A 48 -13.89 0.58 -3.67
N SER A 49 -14.63 1.64 -3.34
CA SER A 49 -14.10 2.99 -3.40
C SER A 49 -13.12 3.23 -2.24
N TRP A 50 -12.03 3.95 -2.51
CA TRP A 50 -11.04 4.31 -1.50
C TRP A 50 -10.52 5.73 -1.71
N GLU A 51 -10.09 6.36 -0.61
CA GLU A 51 -9.41 7.65 -0.58
C GLU A 51 -8.20 7.56 0.36
N ILE A 52 -7.10 8.21 0.00
CA ILE A 52 -5.96 8.48 0.87
C ILE A 52 -5.98 9.97 1.20
N ARG A 53 -5.98 10.30 2.48
CA ARG A 53 -6.02 11.67 2.98
C ARG A 53 -4.85 11.97 3.92
N ASP A 54 -4.41 13.21 3.87
CA ASP A 54 -3.40 13.79 4.76
C ASP A 54 -4.05 14.98 5.48
N GLY A 55 -4.57 14.71 6.69
CA GLY A 55 -5.55 15.58 7.33
C GLY A 55 -6.78 15.78 6.45
N ASP A 56 -7.11 17.03 6.14
CA ASP A 56 -8.24 17.38 5.27
C ASP A 56 -7.91 17.30 3.78
N ARG A 57 -6.64 17.11 3.40
CA ARG A 57 -6.22 17.08 2.00
C ARG A 57 -6.43 15.71 1.37
N LEU A 58 -7.12 15.64 0.25
CA LEU A 58 -7.17 14.45 -0.59
C LEU A 58 -5.83 14.27 -1.33
N VAL A 59 -5.19 13.13 -1.13
CA VAL A 59 -3.90 12.77 -1.76
C VAL A 59 -4.12 11.91 -2.99
N ALA A 60 -4.99 10.90 -2.89
CA ALA A 60 -5.35 10.01 -3.98
C ALA A 60 -6.74 9.40 -3.73
N ALA A 61 -7.43 9.02 -4.79
CA ALA A 61 -8.73 8.33 -4.69
C ALA A 61 -8.90 7.35 -5.85
N SER A 62 -9.72 6.32 -5.64
CA SER A 62 -10.10 5.35 -6.68
C SER A 62 -10.90 5.98 -7.84
N THR A 63 -11.41 7.19 -7.65
CA THR A 63 -12.23 7.95 -8.60
C THR A 63 -11.52 9.19 -9.15
N ALA A 64 -10.35 9.54 -8.63
CA ALA A 64 -9.57 10.66 -9.14
C ALA A 64 -9.12 10.31 -10.57
N ARG A 65 -9.72 10.96 -11.56
CA ARG A 65 -9.31 10.83 -12.97
C ARG A 65 -7.98 11.55 -13.15
N SER A 66 -6.98 10.86 -13.70
CA SER A 66 -5.73 11.44 -14.19
C SER A 66 -5.96 12.34 -15.39
#